data_AF-A0A7V6G949-F1
#
_entry.id   AF-A0A7V6G949-F1
#
_cell.length_a   1.000
_cell.length_b   1.000
_cell.length_c   1.000
_cell.angle_alpha   90.00
_cell.angle_beta   90.00
_cell.angle_gamma   90.00
#
_symmetry.space_group_name_H-M   'P 1'
#
loop_
_entity.id
_entity.type
_entity.pdbx_description
1 polymer ?
#
loop_
_entity_poly.entity_id
_entity_poly.type
_entity_poly.pdbx_seq_one_letter_code
_entity_poly.pdbx_strand_id
1 'polypeptide(L)'
;ANIKQLVGGAGEETVLARVGEGIVSSIGSSETHKQVLEHPDSISKLVLSKGLDAGTAFEILSIDIADVDVGKNIGATLQMDQAEADKNIAQARAESRRAMAVAEEQEMRAKAQEARAKVIEAEAEVPLAMAEAFRSGNLGIMDYYKMKNIEADTQMREAIAKPAAAAKAAEKKEKKDKQ
;
A
#
# COMPACT_ATOMS: atom_id res chain seq x y z
N ALA A 1 -66.18 16.23 -37.64
CA ALA A 1 -65.38 16.75 -36.51
C ALA A 1 -65.39 15.72 -35.40
N ASN A 2 -64.21 15.28 -34.93
CA ASN A 2 -64.06 14.12 -34.05
C ASN A 2 -64.25 14.55 -32.58
N ILE A 3 -65.43 14.31 -32.01
CA ILE A 3 -65.86 14.74 -30.66
C ILE A 3 -64.91 14.26 -29.55
N LYS A 4 -64.18 13.16 -29.76
CA LYS A 4 -63.16 12.65 -28.83
C LYS A 4 -61.88 13.48 -28.75
N GLN A 5 -61.65 14.43 -29.66
CA GLN A 5 -60.58 15.42 -29.55
C GLN A 5 -61.05 16.72 -28.91
N LEU A 6 -62.36 16.94 -28.79
CA LEU A 6 -62.95 18.12 -28.16
C LEU A 6 -63.08 17.93 -26.63
N VAL A 7 -63.23 16.68 -26.18
CA VAL A 7 -63.11 16.27 -24.78
C VAL A 7 -61.73 15.61 -24.68
N GLY A 8 -60.75 16.29 -24.06
CA GLY A 8 -59.32 15.95 -24.08
C GLY A 8 -59.06 14.44 -24.00
N GLY A 9 -58.39 13.90 -25.02
CA GLY A 9 -58.17 12.45 -25.17
C GLY A 9 -57.20 11.83 -24.14
N ALA A 10 -56.54 12.67 -23.33
CA ALA A 10 -55.69 12.24 -22.23
C ALA A 10 -56.50 12.26 -20.92
N GLY A 11 -56.71 11.08 -20.34
CA GLY A 11 -57.36 10.91 -19.04
C GLY A 11 -56.43 11.26 -17.86
N GLU A 12 -56.96 11.15 -16.64
CA GLU A 12 -56.24 11.46 -15.39
C GLU A 12 -54.90 10.71 -15.27
N GLU A 13 -54.86 9.42 -15.60
CA GLU A 13 -53.64 8.60 -15.55
C GLU A 13 -52.52 9.15 -16.45
N THR A 14 -52.88 9.76 -17.58
CA THR A 14 -51.91 10.37 -18.51
C THR A 14 -51.33 11.66 -17.93
N VAL A 15 -52.16 12.45 -17.24
CA VAL A 15 -51.71 13.66 -16.54
C VAL A 15 -50.78 13.28 -15.39
N LEU A 16 -51.12 12.26 -14.60
CA LEU A 16 -50.29 11.76 -13.51
C LEU A 16 -48.91 11.28 -14.03
N ALA A 17 -48.89 10.53 -15.13
CA ALA A 17 -47.64 10.06 -15.74
C ALA A 17 -46.77 11.22 -16.26
N ARG A 18 -47.38 12.23 -16.90
CA ARG A 18 -46.68 13.44 -17.38
C ARG A 18 -46.10 14.26 -16.23
N VAL A 19 -46.83 14.40 -15.12
CA VAL A 19 -46.34 15.06 -13.91
C VAL A 19 -45.17 14.29 -13.31
N GLY A 20 -45.28 12.95 -13.22
CA GLY A 20 -44.19 12.09 -12.77
C GLY A 20 -42.94 12.22 -13.63
N GLU A 21 -43.07 12.17 -14.96
CA GLU A 21 -41.96 12.36 -15.89
C GLU A 21 -41.35 13.77 -15.75
N GLY A 22 -42.19 14.80 -15.65
CA GLY A 22 -41.77 16.18 -15.45
C GLY A 22 -40.92 16.35 -14.20
N ILE A 23 -41.32 15.74 -13.08
CA ILE A 23 -40.58 15.77 -11.81
C ILE A 23 -39.24 15.07 -11.96
N VAL A 24 -39.21 13.83 -12.47
CA VAL A 24 -37.97 13.05 -12.64
C VAL A 24 -37.01 13.77 -13.59
N SER A 25 -37.51 14.32 -14.69
CA SER A 25 -36.72 15.10 -15.64
C SER A 25 -36.12 16.36 -15.00
N SER A 26 -36.87 17.08 -14.17
CA SER A 26 -36.41 18.30 -13.52
C SER A 26 -35.30 18.03 -12.50
N ILE A 27 -35.42 16.94 -11.74
CA ILE A 27 -34.38 16.47 -10.82
C ILE A 27 -33.14 16.03 -11.60
N GLY A 28 -33.33 15.27 -12.69
CA GLY A 28 -32.24 14.76 -13.53
C GLY A 28 -31.49 15.84 -14.32
N SER A 29 -32.15 16.96 -14.66
CA SER A 29 -31.53 18.09 -15.37
C SER A 29 -30.79 19.06 -14.44
N SER A 30 -30.92 18.90 -13.12
CA SER A 30 -30.24 19.77 -12.15
C SER A 30 -28.75 19.42 -12.09
N GLU A 31 -27.88 20.43 -12.05
CA GLU A 31 -26.43 20.23 -12.06
C GLU A 31 -25.95 19.45 -10.83
N THR A 32 -26.58 19.69 -9.69
CA THR A 32 -26.28 18.98 -8.45
C THR A 32 -27.57 18.64 -7.72
N HIS A 33 -27.59 17.46 -7.09
CA HIS A 33 -28.72 17.06 -6.26
C HIS A 33 -28.96 18.00 -5.06
N LYS A 34 -27.93 18.76 -4.64
CA LYS A 34 -28.03 19.76 -3.57
C LYS A 34 -28.92 20.94 -3.93
N GLN A 35 -28.86 21.44 -5.17
CA GLN A 35 -29.71 22.55 -5.62
C GLN A 35 -31.19 22.22 -5.47
N VAL A 36 -31.56 20.97 -5.75
CA VAL A 36 -32.94 20.46 -5.61
C VAL A 36 -33.35 20.39 -4.13
N LEU A 37 -32.44 20.00 -3.25
CA LEU A 37 -32.68 19.91 -1.81
C LEU A 37 -32.79 21.29 -1.14
N GLU A 38 -32.05 22.29 -1.61
CA GLU A 38 -32.13 23.66 -1.08
C GLU A 38 -33.47 24.33 -1.42
N HIS A 39 -34.01 24.05 -2.61
CA HIS A 39 -35.25 24.64 -3.11
C HIS A 39 -36.14 23.62 -3.84
N PRO A 40 -36.85 22.73 -3.12
CA PRO A 40 -37.71 21.71 -3.75
C PRO A 40 -38.85 22.34 -4.58
N ASP A 41 -39.36 23.51 -4.18
CA ASP A 41 -40.39 24.26 -4.91
C ASP A 41 -39.96 24.65 -6.34
N SER A 42 -38.67 24.64 -6.65
CA SER A 42 -38.19 24.88 -8.01
C SER A 42 -38.66 23.80 -8.99
N ILE A 43 -38.81 22.56 -8.52
CA ILE A 43 -39.33 21.44 -9.32
C ILE A 43 -40.76 21.74 -9.76
N SER A 44 -41.65 22.10 -8.83
CA SER A 44 -43.07 22.31 -9.14
C SER A 44 -43.25 23.47 -10.14
N LYS A 45 -42.51 24.57 -9.98
CA LYS A 45 -42.53 25.71 -10.93
C LYS A 45 -42.05 25.31 -12.32
N LEU A 46 -40.95 24.57 -12.41
CA LEU A 46 -40.40 24.12 -13.69
C LEU A 46 -41.36 23.14 -14.39
N VAL A 47 -41.98 22.25 -13.63
CA VAL A 47 -42.92 21.24 -14.12
C VAL A 47 -44.23 21.89 -14.58
N LEU A 48 -44.78 22.85 -13.84
CA LEU A 48 -45.95 23.64 -14.25
C LEU A 48 -45.67 24.45 -15.53
N SER A 49 -44.46 25.02 -15.68
CA SER A 49 -44.10 25.81 -16.86
C SER A 49 -44.08 24.99 -18.17
N LYS A 50 -43.96 23.66 -18.09
CA LYS A 50 -43.96 22.76 -19.26
C LYS A 50 -45.36 22.48 -19.83
N GLY A 51 -46.44 22.94 -19.19
CA GLY A 51 -47.80 22.82 -19.72
C GLY A 51 -48.28 21.38 -19.87
N LEU A 52 -48.21 20.60 -18.78
CA LEU A 52 -48.50 19.15 -18.79
C LEU A 52 -49.98 18.81 -18.99
N ASP A 53 -50.85 19.77 -18.70
CA ASP A 53 -52.30 19.78 -18.87
C ASP A 53 -52.75 19.98 -20.33
N ALA A 54 -51.81 20.32 -21.24
CA ALA A 54 -52.09 20.51 -22.65
C ALA A 54 -52.75 19.28 -23.30
N GLY A 55 -53.93 19.50 -23.91
CA GLY A 55 -54.69 18.48 -24.61
C GLY A 55 -55.47 17.52 -23.69
N THR A 56 -55.61 17.88 -22.40
CA THR A 56 -56.42 17.14 -21.42
C THR A 56 -57.67 17.94 -21.05
N ALA A 57 -58.65 17.29 -20.42
CA ALA A 57 -59.82 17.98 -19.84
C ALA A 57 -59.58 18.45 -18.39
N PHE A 58 -58.35 18.34 -17.91
CA PHE A 58 -57.94 18.64 -16.53
C PHE A 58 -57.02 19.85 -16.51
N GLU A 59 -57.07 20.62 -15.42
CA GLU A 59 -56.19 21.76 -15.15
C GLU A 59 -55.41 21.47 -13.86
N ILE A 60 -54.09 21.67 -13.90
CA ILE A 60 -53.24 21.46 -12.72
C ILE A 60 -53.23 22.74 -11.90
N LEU A 61 -53.83 22.71 -10.71
CA LEU A 61 -53.88 23.89 -9.83
C LEU A 61 -52.54 24.16 -9.15
N SER A 62 -52.03 23.17 -8.42
CA SER A 62 -50.73 23.22 -7.74
C SER A 62 -50.08 21.85 -7.72
N ILE A 63 -48.75 21.85 -7.61
CA ILE A 63 -47.95 20.67 -7.33
C ILE A 63 -47.15 21.00 -6.08
N ASP A 64 -47.50 20.35 -4.97
CA ASP A 64 -46.87 20.57 -3.68
C ASP A 64 -45.98 19.38 -3.33
N ILE A 65 -44.78 19.65 -2.82
CA ILE A 65 -43.82 18.64 -2.38
C ILE A 65 -43.91 18.58 -0.85
N ALA A 66 -44.33 17.42 -0.33
CA ALA A 66 -44.51 17.24 1.11
C ALA A 66 -43.18 16.97 1.84
N ASP A 67 -42.34 16.10 1.28
CA ASP A 67 -41.04 15.73 1.84
C ASP A 67 -40.10 15.19 0.75
N VAL A 68 -38.79 15.28 0.98
CA VAL A 68 -37.76 14.76 0.08
C VAL A 68 -36.77 13.91 0.86
N ASP A 69 -36.86 12.60 0.70
CA ASP A 69 -35.94 11.66 1.32
C ASP A 69 -34.68 11.44 0.46
N VAL A 70 -33.53 11.69 1.06
CA VAL A 70 -32.23 11.28 0.48
C VAL A 70 -31.90 9.86 0.90
N GLY A 71 -31.71 8.98 -0.09
CA GLY A 71 -31.29 7.60 0.12
C GLY A 71 -29.80 7.46 0.46
N LYS A 72 -29.18 6.39 -0.01
CA LYS A 72 -27.74 6.15 0.23
C LYS A 72 -26.88 7.12 -0.56
N ASN A 73 -25.88 7.69 0.10
CA ASN A 73 -24.84 8.49 -0.55
C ASN A 73 -23.80 7.58 -1.23
N ILE A 74 -24.11 7.15 -2.46
CA ILE A 74 -23.25 6.26 -3.25
C ILE A 74 -21.87 6.87 -3.47
N GLY A 75 -21.77 8.20 -3.62
CA GLY A 75 -20.50 8.89 -3.80
C GLY A 75 -19.57 8.73 -2.59
N ALA A 76 -20.10 8.86 -1.37
CA ALA A 76 -19.31 8.64 -0.16
C ALA A 76 -18.86 7.17 -0.03
N THR A 77 -19.74 6.22 -0.37
CA THR A 77 -19.39 4.80 -0.38
C THR A 77 -18.27 4.50 -1.38
N LEU A 78 -18.39 4.98 -2.63
CA LEU A 78 -17.34 4.81 -3.64
C LEU A 78 -16.01 5.44 -3.22
N GLN A 79 -16.05 6.61 -2.56
CA GLN A 79 -14.84 7.24 -2.03
C GLN A 79 -14.20 6.42 -0.90
N MET A 80 -15.01 5.82 -0.03
CA MET A 80 -14.51 4.89 1.01
C MET A 80 -13.89 3.65 0.38
N ASP A 81 -14.56 3.03 -0.58
CA ASP A 81 -14.08 1.84 -1.28
C ASP A 81 -12.77 2.11 -2.02
N GLN A 82 -12.66 3.28 -2.67
CA GLN A 82 -11.44 3.71 -3.34
C GLN A 82 -10.28 3.91 -2.34
N ALA A 83 -10.55 4.55 -1.19
CA ALA A 83 -9.55 4.73 -0.15
C ALA A 83 -9.12 3.39 0.47
N GLU A 84 -10.04 2.43 0.62
CA GLU A 84 -9.73 1.10 1.13
C GLU A 84 -8.88 0.30 0.13
N ALA A 85 -9.19 0.38 -1.17
CA ALA A 85 -8.36 -0.20 -2.22
C ALA A 85 -6.94 0.40 -2.21
N ASP A 86 -6.82 1.73 -2.11
CA ASP A 86 -5.53 2.42 -2.03
C ASP A 86 -4.72 1.99 -0.78
N LYS A 87 -5.40 1.86 0.36
CA LYS A 87 -4.80 1.34 1.61
C LYS A 87 -4.26 -0.09 1.41
N ASN A 88 -5.03 -0.97 0.77
CA ASN A 88 -4.63 -2.35 0.53
C ASN A 88 -3.42 -2.42 -0.42
N ILE A 89 -3.41 -1.61 -1.48
CA ILE A 89 -2.26 -1.50 -2.40
C ILE A 89 -1.02 -1.01 -1.65
N ALA A 90 -1.17 0.00 -0.79
CA ALA A 90 -0.07 0.54 0.00
C ALA A 90 0.49 -0.51 0.97
N GLN A 91 -0.37 -1.26 1.66
CA GLN A 91 0.03 -2.35 2.56
C GLN A 91 0.76 -3.47 1.81
N ALA A 92 0.22 -3.92 0.68
CA ALA A 92 0.85 -4.96 -0.15
C ALA A 92 2.25 -4.52 -0.65
N ARG A 93 2.40 -3.26 -1.05
CA ARG A 93 3.71 -2.70 -1.45
C ARG A 93 4.69 -2.65 -0.28
N ALA A 94 4.23 -2.30 0.92
CA ALA A 94 5.08 -2.27 2.11
C ALA A 94 5.54 -3.69 2.50
N GLU A 95 4.65 -4.67 2.39
CA GLU A 95 4.98 -6.07 2.66
C GLU A 95 5.93 -6.66 1.60
N SER A 96 5.69 -6.39 0.33
CA SER A 96 6.60 -6.78 -0.77
C SER A 96 8.02 -6.24 -0.54
N ARG A 97 8.17 -4.97 -0.13
CA ARG A 97 9.48 -4.39 0.20
C ARG A 97 10.15 -5.10 1.37
N ARG A 98 9.40 -5.46 2.42
CA ARG A 98 9.94 -6.21 3.56
C ARG A 98 10.42 -7.59 3.12
N ALA A 99 9.65 -8.29 2.30
CA ALA A 99 10.03 -9.60 1.77
C ALA A 99 11.31 -9.52 0.91
N MET A 100 11.41 -8.50 0.05
CA MET A 100 12.62 -8.26 -0.76
C MET A 100 13.83 -7.97 0.12
N ALA A 101 13.70 -7.13 1.14
CA ALA A 101 14.80 -6.82 2.06
C ALA A 101 15.30 -8.06 2.81
N VAL A 102 14.39 -8.94 3.24
CA VAL A 102 14.77 -10.22 3.88
C VAL A 102 15.47 -11.14 2.88
N ALA A 103 14.99 -11.21 1.63
CA ALA A 103 15.64 -12.01 0.59
C ALA A 103 17.06 -11.52 0.28
N GLU A 104 17.25 -10.20 0.15
CA GLU A 104 18.58 -9.58 -0.03
C GLU A 104 19.50 -9.88 1.16
N GLU A 105 18.98 -9.81 2.40
CA GLU A 105 19.77 -10.14 3.58
C GLU A 105 20.25 -11.60 3.54
N GLN A 106 19.37 -12.53 3.15
CA GLN A 106 19.73 -13.95 3.01
C GLN A 106 20.75 -14.17 1.89
N GLU A 107 20.58 -13.49 0.74
CA GLU A 107 21.53 -13.56 -0.37
C GLU A 107 22.92 -13.06 0.06
N MET A 108 22.98 -11.96 0.80
CA MET A 108 24.23 -11.41 1.34
C MET A 108 24.88 -12.35 2.36
N ARG A 109 24.08 -12.99 3.21
CA ARG A 109 24.58 -14.03 4.14
C ARG A 109 25.17 -15.22 3.39
N ALA A 110 24.50 -15.70 2.34
CA ALA A 110 24.99 -16.79 1.51
C ALA A 110 26.31 -16.41 0.81
N LYS A 111 26.41 -15.21 0.21
CA LYS A 111 27.66 -14.70 -0.39
C LYS A 111 28.79 -14.58 0.63
N ALA A 112 28.50 -14.13 1.84
CA ALA A 112 29.49 -14.05 2.91
C ALA A 112 29.99 -15.45 3.33
N GLN A 113 29.11 -16.46 3.35
CA GLN A 113 29.50 -17.85 3.61
C GLN A 113 30.34 -18.43 2.47
N GLU A 114 29.96 -18.19 1.21
CA GLU A 114 30.75 -18.61 0.04
C GLU A 114 32.14 -17.98 0.04
N ALA A 115 32.24 -16.67 0.33
CA ALA A 115 33.53 -15.99 0.43
C ALA A 115 34.38 -16.56 1.57
N ARG A 116 33.79 -16.88 2.73
CA ARG A 116 34.49 -17.55 3.83
C ARG A 116 34.98 -18.95 3.44
N ALA A 117 34.17 -19.71 2.71
CA ALA A 117 34.59 -21.02 2.21
C ALA A 117 35.81 -20.91 1.30
N LYS A 118 35.83 -19.93 0.37
CA LYS A 118 36.99 -19.67 -0.49
C LYS A 118 38.25 -19.28 0.29
N VAL A 119 38.11 -18.50 1.37
CA VAL A 119 39.25 -18.18 2.25
C VAL A 119 39.79 -19.44 2.92
N ILE A 120 38.91 -20.31 3.42
CA ILE A 120 39.30 -21.58 4.05
C ILE A 120 39.98 -22.51 3.04
N GLU A 121 39.48 -22.59 1.81
CA GLU A 121 40.13 -23.36 0.73
C GLU A 121 41.55 -22.86 0.47
N ALA A 122 41.74 -21.55 0.32
CA ALA A 122 43.06 -20.94 0.13
C ALA A 122 43.99 -21.14 1.34
N GLU A 123 43.47 -21.06 2.57
CA GLU A 123 44.23 -21.34 3.79
C GLU A 123 44.64 -22.81 3.88
N ALA A 124 43.81 -23.74 3.39
CA ALA A 124 44.11 -25.17 3.37
C ALA A 124 45.23 -25.54 2.37
N GLU A 125 45.45 -24.74 1.33
CA GLU A 125 46.58 -24.93 0.41
C GLU A 125 47.94 -24.67 1.08
N VAL A 126 48.00 -23.79 2.09
CA VAL A 126 49.27 -23.43 2.76
C VAL A 126 49.91 -24.62 3.49
N PRO A 127 49.20 -25.40 4.34
CA PRO A 127 49.74 -26.63 4.93
C PRO A 127 50.14 -27.68 3.90
N LEU A 128 49.38 -27.81 2.80
CA LEU A 128 49.68 -28.77 1.74
C LEU A 128 50.99 -28.40 1.04
N ALA A 129 51.16 -27.14 0.67
CA ALA A 129 52.37 -26.61 0.06
C ALA A 129 53.57 -26.69 1.03
N MET A 130 53.38 -26.44 2.32
CA MET A 130 54.43 -26.66 3.33
C MET A 130 54.83 -28.14 3.41
N ALA A 131 53.87 -29.06 3.41
CA ALA A 131 54.14 -30.50 3.42
C ALA A 131 54.91 -30.94 2.17
N GLU A 132 54.59 -30.37 1.00
CA GLU A 132 55.33 -30.61 -0.24
C GLU A 132 56.75 -30.01 -0.20
N ALA A 133 56.93 -28.82 0.38
CA ALA A 133 58.24 -28.21 0.59
C ALA A 133 59.14 -29.06 1.53
N PHE A 134 58.56 -29.70 2.55
CA PHE A 134 59.27 -30.66 3.41
C PHE A 134 59.65 -31.94 2.67
N ARG A 135 58.77 -32.48 1.82
CA ARG A 135 59.06 -33.69 1.02
C ARG A 135 60.10 -33.46 -0.08
N SER A 136 60.06 -32.30 -0.73
CA SER A 136 60.98 -31.92 -1.80
C SER A 136 62.35 -31.46 -1.30
N GLY A 137 62.54 -31.34 0.02
CA GLY A 137 63.82 -30.96 0.64
C GLY A 137 64.12 -29.46 0.57
N ASN A 138 63.16 -28.63 0.15
CA ASN A 138 63.30 -27.18 0.06
C ASN A 138 63.19 -26.47 1.42
N LEU A 139 62.67 -27.15 2.44
CA LEU A 139 62.46 -26.61 3.78
C LEU A 139 63.00 -27.59 4.84
N GLY A 140 63.94 -27.12 5.66
CA GLY A 140 64.62 -27.94 6.67
C GLY A 140 63.90 -27.97 8.02
N ILE A 141 64.14 -29.02 8.81
CA ILE A 141 63.60 -29.17 10.17
C ILE A 141 64.02 -27.99 11.07
N MET A 142 65.25 -27.50 10.94
CA MET A 142 65.74 -26.35 11.70
C MET A 142 64.98 -25.05 11.36
N ASP A 143 64.52 -24.89 10.12
CA ASP A 143 63.78 -23.69 9.70
C ASP A 143 62.31 -23.75 10.18
N TYR A 144 61.73 -24.95 10.25
CA TYR A 144 60.42 -25.16 10.90
C TYR A 144 60.45 -24.81 12.40
N TYR A 145 61.50 -25.23 13.12
CA TYR A 145 61.65 -24.86 14.53
C TYR A 145 61.86 -23.36 14.74
N LYS A 146 62.61 -22.68 13.85
CA LYS A 146 62.74 -21.22 13.89
C LYS A 146 61.39 -20.53 13.66
N MET A 147 60.61 -20.98 12.69
CA MET A 147 59.28 -20.43 12.43
C MET A 147 58.36 -20.58 13.66
N LYS A 148 58.30 -21.77 14.27
CA LYS A 148 57.53 -22.00 15.50
C LYS A 148 57.96 -21.09 16.65
N ASN A 149 59.25 -20.84 16.80
CA ASN A 149 59.76 -19.95 17.84
C ASN A 149 59.34 -18.50 17.58
N ILE A 150 59.39 -18.03 16.33
CA ILE A 150 58.94 -16.69 15.94
C ILE A 150 57.41 -16.54 16.14
N GLU A 151 56.63 -17.56 15.81
CA GLU A 151 55.19 -17.58 16.07
C GLU A 151 54.88 -17.50 17.58
N ALA A 152 55.59 -18.28 18.41
CA ALA A 152 55.44 -18.25 19.86
C ALA A 152 55.79 -16.87 20.44
N ASP A 153 56.88 -16.26 19.98
CA ASP A 153 57.29 -14.91 20.38
C ASP A 153 56.26 -13.85 19.93
N THR A 154 55.66 -14.02 18.76
CA THR A 154 54.63 -13.11 18.23
C THR A 154 53.34 -13.24 19.04
N GLN A 155 52.90 -14.45 19.37
CA GLN A 155 51.75 -14.69 20.22
C GLN A 155 51.95 -14.14 21.64
N MET A 156 53.14 -14.32 22.22
CA MET A 156 53.48 -13.71 23.52
C MET A 156 53.44 -12.18 23.44
N ARG A 157 53.98 -11.57 22.37
CA ARG A 157 53.92 -10.10 22.17
C ARG A 157 52.49 -9.60 22.01
N GLU A 158 51.65 -10.29 21.24
CA GLU A 158 50.23 -9.93 21.09
C GLU A 158 49.46 -10.01 22.40
N ALA A 159 49.68 -11.07 23.18
CA ALA A 159 49.04 -11.26 24.48
C ALA A 159 49.45 -10.17 25.49
N ILE A 160 50.72 -9.74 25.47
CA ILE A 160 51.24 -8.64 26.30
C ILE A 160 50.76 -7.26 25.80
N ALA A 161 50.49 -7.10 24.51
CA ALA A 161 49.96 -5.85 23.93
C ALA A 161 48.45 -5.66 24.09
N LYS A 162 47.67 -6.76 24.20
CA LYS A 162 46.19 -6.74 24.37
C LYS A 162 45.58 -6.64 25.79
N PRO A 163 46.27 -6.43 26.93
CA PRO A 163 45.61 -6.26 28.23
C PRO A 163 44.73 -5.00 28.31
N ALA A 164 45.07 -3.93 27.58
CA ALA A 164 44.34 -2.67 27.62
C ALA A 164 42.99 -2.69 26.85
N ALA A 165 42.82 -3.60 25.89
CA ALA A 165 41.59 -3.72 25.09
C ALA A 165 40.53 -4.58 25.79
N ALA A 166 40.95 -5.64 26.49
CA ALA A 166 40.06 -6.49 27.27
C ALA A 166 39.44 -5.75 28.47
N ALA A 167 40.21 -4.88 29.14
CA ALA A 167 39.71 -4.05 30.25
C ALA A 167 38.60 -3.08 29.81
N LYS A 168 38.75 -2.42 28.66
CA LYS A 168 37.72 -1.50 28.11
C LYS A 168 36.46 -2.20 27.62
N ALA A 169 36.55 -3.46 27.22
CA ALA A 169 35.40 -4.26 26.80
C ALA A 169 34.59 -4.79 28.01
N ALA A 170 35.26 -5.10 29.12
CA ALA A 170 34.60 -5.48 30.38
C ALA A 170 33.83 -4.30 31.01
N GLU A 171 34.42 -3.10 31.06
CA GLU A 171 33.73 -1.89 31.57
C GLU A 171 32.47 -1.51 30.76
N LYS A 172 32.48 -1.73 29.44
CA LYS A 172 31.33 -1.45 28.57
C LYS A 172 30.18 -2.44 28.76
N LYS A 173 30.46 -3.70 29.13
CA LYS A 173 29.41 -4.69 29.43
C LYS A 173 28.74 -4.40 30.77
N GLU A 174 29.51 -4.07 31.80
CA GLU A 174 28.95 -3.72 33.12
C GLU A 174 28.05 -2.48 33.12
N LYS A 175 28.30 -1.51 32.26
CA LYS A 175 27.42 -0.32 32.12
C LYS A 175 26.13 -0.60 31.36
N LYS A 176 26.08 -1.66 30.55
CA LYS A 176 24.91 -2.03 29.74
C LYS A 176 23.92 -2.90 30.50
N ASP A 177 24.39 -3.67 31.48
CA ASP A 177 23.55 -4.49 32.37
C ASP A 177 22.99 -3.72 33.58
N LYS A 178 23.43 -2.46 33.79
CA LYS A 178 22.97 -1.56 34.86
C LYS A 178 22.04 -0.43 34.38
N GLN A 179 21.58 -0.47 33.12
CA GLN A 179 20.60 0.46 32.54
C GLN A 179 19.34 -0.27 32.09
#